data_AF-A0A416HCB5-F1
#
_entry.id   AF-A0A416HCB5-F1
#
_cell.length_a   1.000
_cell.length_b   1.000
_cell.length_c   1.000
_cell.angle_alpha   90.00
_cell.angle_beta   90.00
_cell.angle_gamma   90.00
#
_symmetry.space_group_name_H-M   'P 1'
#
loop_
_entity.id
_entity.type
_entity.pdbx_description
1 polymer ?
#
loop_
_entity_poly.entity_id
_entity_poly.type
_entity_poly.pdbx_seq_one_letter_code
_entity_poly.pdbx_strand_id
1 'polypeptide(L)'
;DVVQDYEGDAEKSGEKSGVRNSSGKKNKTEFVMTEEIAAQLHYAEKMSLSDLVGQMNDLRDESTTKRLTIKAVEQMLLEEGLFELKFVNRMPLRKLTEYGTEFGIEAETRISSKGNEYEVFYYTQEAQRGVVELLMTAEKGGK
;
A
#
# COMPACT_ATOMS: atom_id res chain seq x y z
N ASP A 1 11.65 21.34 10.98
CA ASP A 1 10.98 21.10 9.70
C ASP A 1 11.51 19.78 9.17
N VAL A 2 10.78 18.69 9.36
CA VAL A 2 11.27 17.35 8.96
C VAL A 2 10.19 16.73 8.10
N VAL A 3 10.37 16.93 6.80
CA VAL A 3 9.68 16.17 5.76
C VAL A 3 10.01 14.70 6.00
N GLN A 4 8.97 13.90 6.24
CA GLN A 4 9.06 12.43 6.25
C GLN A 4 9.34 11.98 4.82
N ASP A 5 10.61 11.98 4.43
CA ASP A 5 11.08 11.24 3.27
C ASP A 5 10.93 9.75 3.61
N TYR A 6 9.83 9.20 3.10
CA TYR A 6 9.62 7.79 2.92
C TYR A 6 10.75 7.32 1.98
N GLU A 7 11.88 6.85 2.54
CA GLU A 7 12.86 6.05 1.80
C GLU A 7 12.16 4.73 1.46
N GLY A 8 11.35 4.79 0.40
CA GLY A 8 11.04 3.61 -0.37
C GLY A 8 12.37 3.09 -0.89
N ASP A 9 12.69 1.86 -0.49
CA ASP A 9 13.76 1.08 -1.08
C ASP A 9 13.43 0.93 -2.58
N ALA A 10 13.91 1.91 -3.35
CA ALA A 10 13.90 1.88 -4.79
C ALA A 10 15.08 1.00 -5.18
N GLU A 11 14.88 -0.32 -5.09
CA GLU A 11 15.76 -1.27 -5.73
C GLU A 11 15.76 -0.98 -7.24
N LYS A 12 16.90 -0.44 -7.63
CA LYS A 12 17.27 -0.02 -8.96
C LYS A 12 17.49 -1.26 -9.81
N SER A 13 16.48 -1.73 -10.55
CA SER A 13 16.71 -2.57 -11.73
C SER A 13 16.62 -1.69 -12.98
N GLY A 14 17.79 -1.32 -13.50
CA GLY A 14 17.92 -0.57 -14.74
C GLY A 14 17.85 -1.46 -15.96
N GLU A 15 17.14 -0.96 -16.98
CA GLU A 15 17.54 -0.93 -18.41
C GLU A 15 17.62 -2.29 -19.18
N LYS A 16 17.03 -2.52 -20.37
CA LYS A 16 16.53 -1.66 -21.46
C LYS A 16 15.54 -2.39 -22.39
N SER A 17 14.78 -1.54 -23.09
CA SER A 17 14.51 -1.57 -24.54
C SER A 17 13.17 -2.17 -25.01
N GLY A 18 12.30 -1.27 -25.47
CA GLY A 18 11.07 -1.62 -26.17
C GLY A 18 10.37 -0.40 -26.76
N VAL A 19 11.03 0.27 -27.70
CA VAL A 19 10.47 1.05 -28.83
C VAL A 19 9.36 2.08 -28.54
N ARG A 20 9.71 3.34 -28.83
CA ARG A 20 8.75 4.43 -29.06
C ARG A 20 7.70 4.02 -30.08
N ASN A 21 6.42 4.07 -29.70
CA ASN A 21 5.38 4.38 -30.67
C ASN A 21 4.37 5.37 -30.07
N SER A 22 4.30 6.53 -30.71
CA SER A 22 3.32 7.57 -30.48
C SER A 22 1.97 7.16 -31.07
N SER A 23 1.01 6.75 -30.25
CA SER A 23 -0.39 6.61 -30.67
C SER A 23 -1.34 6.50 -29.47
N GLY A 24 -2.04 7.59 -29.17
CA GLY A 24 -3.17 7.64 -28.25
C GLY A 24 -2.79 7.72 -26.77
N LYS A 25 -3.02 8.87 -26.13
CA LYS A 25 -3.22 8.91 -24.68
C LYS A 25 -4.48 8.09 -24.37
N LYS A 26 -4.32 6.78 -24.21
CA LYS A 26 -5.27 5.97 -23.46
C LYS A 26 -5.17 6.50 -22.03
N ASN A 27 -6.21 7.19 -21.57
CA ASN A 27 -6.30 7.57 -20.16
C ASN A 27 -6.29 6.27 -19.36
N LYS A 28 -5.16 5.95 -18.72
CA LYS A 28 -5.09 4.79 -17.83
C LYS A 28 -6.09 4.99 -16.72
N THR A 29 -6.92 3.99 -16.47
CA THR A 29 -7.90 4.02 -15.38
C THR A 29 -7.18 3.89 -14.04
N GLU A 30 -7.87 4.23 -12.97
CA GLU A 30 -7.33 4.00 -11.62
C GLU A 30 -7.12 2.50 -11.39
N PHE A 31 -6.27 2.16 -10.42
CA PHE A 31 -6.03 0.76 -10.11
C PHE A 31 -7.32 0.17 -9.55
N VAL A 32 -7.74 -0.97 -10.12
CA VAL A 32 -8.93 -1.70 -9.68
C VAL A 32 -8.47 -3.05 -9.19
N MET A 33 -8.86 -3.39 -7.95
CA MET A 33 -8.67 -4.75 -7.47
C MET A 33 -9.66 -5.68 -8.16
N THR A 34 -9.15 -6.71 -8.85
CA THR A 34 -9.96 -7.72 -9.54
C THR A 34 -9.85 -9.07 -8.84
N GLU A 35 -10.86 -9.91 -9.03
CA GLU A 35 -10.86 -11.29 -8.51
C GLU A 35 -9.66 -12.09 -9.04
N GLU A 36 -9.22 -11.81 -10.28
CA GLU A 36 -8.05 -12.44 -10.89
C GLU A 36 -6.74 -12.09 -10.18
N ILE A 37 -6.56 -10.82 -9.76
CA ILE A 37 -5.41 -10.41 -8.95
C ILE A 37 -5.52 -11.06 -7.57
N ALA A 38 -6.68 -10.94 -6.92
CA ALA A 38 -6.91 -11.48 -5.58
C ALA A 38 -6.67 -12.99 -5.45
N ALA A 39 -6.99 -13.76 -6.50
CA ALA A 39 -6.77 -15.21 -6.56
C ALA A 39 -5.30 -15.60 -6.77
N GLN A 40 -4.49 -14.72 -7.36
CA GLN A 40 -3.06 -14.94 -7.63
C GLN A 40 -2.14 -14.41 -6.53
N LEU A 41 -2.66 -13.57 -5.62
CA LEU A 41 -1.89 -13.06 -4.48
C LEU A 41 -1.44 -14.19 -3.55
N HIS A 42 -0.19 -14.11 -3.13
CA HIS A 42 0.36 -15.02 -2.14
C HIS A 42 0.25 -14.41 -0.75
N TYR A 43 -0.59 -15.02 0.09
CA TYR A 43 -0.80 -14.58 1.47
C TYR A 43 0.16 -15.27 2.43
N ALA A 44 1.01 -14.50 3.11
CA ALA A 44 1.98 -15.00 4.09
C ALA A 44 1.48 -14.83 5.54
N GLU A 45 2.15 -15.49 6.49
CA GLU A 45 1.86 -15.30 7.93
C GLU A 45 2.12 -13.86 8.38
N LYS A 46 3.20 -13.24 7.87
CA LYS A 46 3.60 -11.87 8.16
C LYS A 46 4.11 -11.21 6.87
N MET A 47 3.45 -10.16 6.40
CA MET A 47 3.81 -9.45 5.16
C MET A 47 3.78 -7.94 5.36
N SER A 48 4.64 -7.21 4.64
CA SER A 48 4.59 -5.74 4.64
C SER A 48 3.58 -5.23 3.62
N LEU A 49 3.02 -4.04 3.85
CA LEU A 49 2.12 -3.41 2.88
C LEU A 49 2.79 -3.18 1.52
N SER A 50 4.08 -2.85 1.52
CA SER A 50 4.86 -2.65 0.29
C SER A 50 4.95 -3.91 -0.55
N ASP A 51 5.14 -5.06 0.10
CA ASP A 51 5.21 -6.35 -0.59
C ASP A 51 3.86 -6.72 -1.20
N LEU A 52 2.77 -6.60 -0.42
CA LEU A 52 1.41 -6.86 -0.89
C LEU A 52 1.04 -5.96 -2.08
N VAL A 53 1.29 -4.65 -1.97
CA VAL A 53 1.06 -3.69 -3.06
C VAL A 53 1.98 -3.97 -4.25
N GLY A 54 3.20 -4.45 -4.01
CA GLY A 54 4.13 -4.91 -5.03
C GLY A 54 3.54 -6.05 -5.86
N GLN A 55 3.06 -7.11 -5.20
CA GLN A 55 2.41 -8.25 -5.85
C GLN A 55 1.18 -7.83 -6.67
N MET A 56 0.30 -7.01 -6.09
CA MET A 56 -0.87 -6.48 -6.81
C MET A 56 -0.48 -5.71 -8.06
N ASN A 57 0.62 -4.95 -7.99
CA ASN A 57 1.12 -4.19 -9.12
C ASN A 57 1.79 -5.06 -10.17
N ASP A 58 2.45 -6.15 -9.80
CA ASP A 58 3.05 -7.09 -10.74
C ASP A 58 1.99 -7.85 -11.54
N LEU A 59 0.86 -8.16 -10.89
CA LEU A 59 -0.28 -8.85 -11.49
C LEU A 59 -1.20 -7.93 -12.33
N ARG A 60 -1.06 -6.60 -12.22
CA ARG A 60 -1.93 -5.65 -12.92
C ARG A 60 -1.51 -5.50 -14.38
N ASP A 61 -2.48 -5.15 -15.23
CA ASP A 61 -2.16 -4.71 -16.59
C ASP A 61 -1.61 -3.27 -16.57
N GLU A 62 -0.28 -3.15 -16.66
CA GLU A 62 0.43 -1.86 -16.63
C GLU A 62 0.08 -0.95 -17.81
N SER A 63 -0.47 -1.50 -18.89
CA SER A 63 -0.78 -0.77 -20.12
C SER A 63 -2.11 -0.02 -20.03
N THR A 64 -3.04 -0.53 -19.22
CA THR A 64 -4.42 -0.02 -19.05
C THR A 64 -4.67 0.63 -17.70
N THR A 65 -3.99 0.18 -16.63
CA THR A 65 -4.23 0.65 -15.26
C THR A 65 -3.06 1.45 -14.69
N LYS A 66 -3.36 2.42 -13.83
CA LYS A 66 -2.36 3.13 -13.04
C LYS A 66 -1.76 2.21 -11.97
N ARG A 67 -0.58 2.58 -11.49
CA ARG A 67 0.10 1.87 -10.38
C ARG A 67 -0.65 2.14 -9.08
N LEU A 68 -0.97 1.09 -8.32
CA LEU A 68 -1.42 1.23 -6.95
C LEU A 68 -0.26 1.75 -6.10
N THR A 69 -0.46 2.87 -5.40
CA THR A 69 0.57 3.40 -4.51
C THR A 69 0.31 2.94 -3.09
N ILE A 70 1.39 2.68 -2.34
CA ILE A 70 1.30 2.33 -0.91
C ILE A 70 0.53 3.44 -0.17
N LYS A 71 0.79 4.72 -0.52
CA LYS A 71 0.08 5.87 0.03
C LYS A 71 -1.43 5.80 -0.15
N ALA A 72 -1.92 5.36 -1.30
CA ALA A 72 -3.36 5.23 -1.54
C ALA A 72 -3.98 4.14 -0.65
N VAL A 73 -3.32 2.99 -0.50
CA VAL A 73 -3.78 1.94 0.40
C VAL A 73 -3.75 2.41 1.85
N GLU A 74 -2.68 3.07 2.29
CA GLU A 74 -2.60 3.63 3.64
C GLU A 74 -3.68 4.69 3.93
N GLN A 75 -4.11 5.48 2.93
CA GLN A 75 -5.22 6.42 3.09
C GLN A 75 -6.54 5.68 3.29
N MET A 76 -6.83 4.68 2.45
CA MET A 76 -8.03 3.86 2.63
C MET A 76 -8.03 3.16 3.99
N LEU A 77 -6.89 2.65 4.46
CA LEU A 77 -6.80 2.05 5.80
C LEU A 77 -7.01 3.07 6.94
N LEU A 78 -6.67 4.34 6.73
CA LEU A 78 -7.01 5.43 7.64
C LEU A 78 -8.50 5.77 7.61
N GLU A 79 -9.09 5.82 6.42
CA GLU A 79 -10.52 6.12 6.21
C GLU A 79 -11.43 5.02 6.80
N GLU A 80 -11.01 3.77 6.68
CA GLU A 80 -11.67 2.61 7.31
C GLU A 80 -11.45 2.53 8.83
N GLY A 81 -10.56 3.37 9.40
CA GLY A 81 -10.31 3.43 10.85
C GLY A 81 -9.35 2.38 11.40
N LEU A 82 -8.62 1.65 10.55
CA LEU A 82 -7.56 0.73 10.98
C LEU A 82 -6.33 1.49 11.51
N PHE A 83 -6.12 2.70 10.99
CA PHE A 83 -5.13 3.63 11.49
C PHE A 83 -5.80 4.93 11.92
N GLU A 84 -5.16 5.63 12.85
CA GLU A 84 -5.50 6.99 13.24
C GLU A 84 -4.32 7.92 12.97
N LEU A 85 -4.63 9.15 12.55
CA LEU A 85 -3.63 10.23 12.49
C LEU A 85 -3.65 11.02 13.80
N LYS A 86 -2.57 10.90 14.58
CA LYS A 86 -2.34 11.74 15.76
C LYS A 86 -1.37 12.86 15.42
N PHE A 87 -1.73 14.09 15.78
CA PHE A 87 -0.85 15.24 15.61
C PHE A 87 0.05 15.37 16.83
N VAL A 88 1.31 14.95 16.71
CA VAL A 88 2.34 15.11 17.75
C VAL A 88 3.30 16.19 17.27
N ASN A 89 3.51 17.25 18.07
CA ASN A 89 4.39 18.38 17.71
C ASN A 89 4.10 19.00 16.32
N ARG A 90 2.82 19.13 15.94
CA ARG A 90 2.35 19.61 14.62
C ARG A 90 2.70 18.68 13.44
N MET A 91 3.19 17.47 13.71
CA MET A 91 3.45 16.45 12.68
C MET A 91 2.38 15.35 12.75
N PRO A 92 1.80 14.95 11.61
CA PRO A 92 0.90 13.82 11.56
C PRO A 92 1.69 12.52 11.78
N LEU A 93 1.38 11.82 12.86
CA LEU A 93 1.91 10.50 13.20
C LEU A 93 0.78 9.48 13.05
N ARG A 94 1.00 8.46 12.22
CA ARG A 94 0.06 7.34 12.10
C ARG A 94 0.21 6.42 13.29
N LYS A 95 -0.91 6.03 13.87
CA LYS A 95 -0.96 5.10 15.00
C LYS A 95 -1.93 3.97 14.69
N LEU A 96 -1.52 2.74 15.00
CA LEU A 96 -2.38 1.57 14.90
C LEU A 96 -3.52 1.67 15.93
N THR A 97 -4.75 1.45 15.49
CA THR A 97 -5.93 1.42 16.36
C THR A 97 -6.17 0.03 16.93
N GLU A 98 -7.03 -0.07 17.95
CA GLU A 98 -7.51 -1.37 18.43
C GLU A 98 -8.19 -2.14 17.29
N TYR A 99 -9.00 -1.46 16.48
CA TYR A 99 -9.64 -2.05 15.29
C TYR A 99 -8.63 -2.57 14.27
N GLY A 100 -7.56 -1.83 13.97
CA GLY A 100 -6.49 -2.31 13.09
C GLY A 100 -5.77 -3.53 13.67
N THR A 101 -5.64 -3.62 15.00
CA THR A 101 -5.06 -4.79 15.68
C THR A 101 -5.98 -6.00 15.56
N GLU A 102 -7.28 -5.82 15.78
CA GLU A 102 -8.30 -6.87 15.58
C GLU A 102 -8.39 -7.34 14.13
N PHE A 103 -8.14 -6.44 13.18
CA PHE A 103 -8.05 -6.75 11.76
C PHE A 103 -6.82 -7.63 11.42
N GLY A 104 -5.85 -7.75 12.34
CA GLY A 104 -4.64 -8.55 12.16
C GLY A 104 -3.42 -7.73 11.73
N ILE A 105 -3.39 -6.42 12.00
CA ILE A 105 -2.21 -5.59 11.78
C ILE A 105 -1.37 -5.56 13.05
N GLU A 106 -0.07 -5.81 12.91
CA GLU A 106 0.89 -5.77 13.99
C GLU A 106 1.82 -4.56 13.82
N ALA A 107 1.93 -3.72 14.86
CA ALA A 107 2.88 -2.63 14.90
C ALA A 107 4.19 -3.06 15.58
N GLU A 108 5.32 -2.91 14.89
CA GLU A 108 6.66 -3.18 15.40
C GLU A 108 7.47 -1.87 15.46
N THR A 109 7.89 -1.48 16.66
CA THR A 109 8.75 -0.30 16.83
C THR A 109 10.17 -0.63 16.39
N ARG A 110 10.70 0.19 15.48
CA ARG A 110 12.07 0.11 14.98
C ARG A 110 12.83 1.38 15.29
N ILE A 111 14.12 1.22 15.54
CA ILE A 111 15.03 2.33 15.79
C ILE A 111 15.88 2.51 14.53
N SER A 112 15.76 3.68 13.90
CA SER A 112 16.60 4.07 12.78
C SER A 112 18.07 4.19 13.24
N SER A 113 19.03 4.08 12.32
CA SER A 113 20.45 4.26 12.63
C SER A 113 20.77 5.62 13.28
N LYS A 114 19.89 6.61 13.11
CA LYS A 114 19.97 7.95 13.75
C LYS A 114 19.33 8.02 15.15
N GLY A 115 18.81 6.92 15.67
CA GLY A 115 18.14 6.84 16.97
C GLY A 115 16.67 7.25 16.98
N ASN A 116 16.05 7.46 15.81
CA ASN A 116 14.63 7.80 15.72
C ASN A 116 13.77 6.54 15.72
N GLU A 117 12.76 6.51 16.59
CA GLU A 117 11.76 5.44 16.60
C GLU A 117 10.75 5.63 15.47
N TYR A 118 10.44 4.55 14.76
CA TYR A 118 9.38 4.50 13.77
C TYR A 118 8.62 3.18 13.89
N GLU A 119 7.33 3.23 13.59
CA GLU A 119 6.47 2.04 13.60
C GLU A 119 6.47 1.41 12.21
N VAL A 120 6.76 0.11 12.15
CA VAL A 120 6.60 -0.71 10.96
C VAL A 120 5.38 -1.58 11.15
N PHE A 121 4.47 -1.55 10.18
CA PHE A 121 3.24 -2.34 10.24
C PHE A 121 3.37 -3.60 9.40
N TYR A 122 3.03 -4.72 10.02
CA TYR A 122 2.95 -6.02 9.38
C TYR A 122 1.51 -6.49 9.36
N TYR A 123 1.15 -7.20 8.29
CA TYR A 123 -0.20 -7.66 8.04
C TYR A 123 -0.18 -9.18 8.13
N THR A 124 -1.01 -9.73 9.01
CA THR A 124 -1.24 -11.18 9.04
C THR A 124 -1.95 -11.64 7.78
N GLN A 125 -2.06 -12.95 7.60
CA GLN A 125 -2.78 -13.53 6.47
C GLN A 125 -4.24 -13.01 6.38
N GLU A 126 -4.90 -12.86 7.53
CA GLU A 126 -6.27 -12.34 7.61
C GLU A 126 -6.33 -10.86 7.23
N ALA A 127 -5.39 -10.05 7.75
CA ALA A 127 -5.31 -8.64 7.40
C ALA A 127 -5.05 -8.44 5.91
N GLN A 128 -4.16 -9.23 5.31
CA GLN A 128 -3.87 -9.14 3.87
C GLN A 128 -5.13 -9.40 3.03
N ARG A 129 -5.93 -10.41 3.38
CA ARG A 129 -7.21 -10.68 2.72
C ARG A 129 -8.20 -9.53 2.92
N GLY A 130 -8.30 -9.00 4.13
CA GLY A 130 -9.13 -7.85 4.42
C GLY A 130 -8.75 -6.63 3.58
N VAL A 131 -7.44 -6.34 3.42
CA VAL A 131 -6.97 -5.23 2.55
C VAL A 131 -7.43 -5.43 1.11
N VAL A 132 -7.34 -6.66 0.60
CA VAL A 132 -7.81 -7.00 -0.75
C VAL A 132 -9.33 -6.77 -0.86
N GLU A 133 -10.11 -7.22 0.12
CA GLU A 133 -11.57 -7.03 0.14
C GLU A 133 -11.97 -5.54 0.23
N LEU A 134 -11.24 -4.75 1.01
CA LEU A 134 -11.42 -3.30 1.09
C LEU A 134 -11.15 -2.65 -0.27
N LEU A 135 -10.07 -3.03 -0.95
CA LEU A 135 -9.75 -2.54 -2.30
C LEU A 135 -10.83 -2.91 -3.33
N MET A 136 -11.45 -4.08 -3.21
CA MET A 136 -12.56 -4.50 -4.07
C MET A 136 -13.84 -3.70 -3.79
N THR A 137 -14.05 -3.32 -2.53
CA THR A 137 -15.25 -2.61 -2.08
C THR A 137 -15.17 -1.11 -2.34
N ALA A 138 -13.99 -0.50 -2.20
CA ALA A 138 -13.75 0.93 -2.43
C ALA A 138 -14.18 1.37 -3.84
N GLU A 139 -14.05 0.49 -4.84
CA GLU A 139 -14.48 0.74 -6.23
C GLU A 139 -16.01 0.82 -6.40
N LYS A 140 -16.78 0.17 -5.51
CA LYS A 140 -18.26 0.28 -5.53
C LYS A 140 -18.75 1.57 -4.87
N GLY A 141 -17.87 2.34 -4.23
CA GLY A 141 -18.19 3.56 -3.50
C GLY A 141 -18.06 4.85 -4.30
N GLY A 142 -17.61 4.81 -5.56
CA GLY A 142 -17.55 5.98 -6.44
C GLY A 142 -18.94 6.45 -6.86
N LYS A 143 -19.57 7.30 -6.03
CA LYS A 143 -20.83 7.98 -6.32
C LYS A 143 -20.62 9.49 -6.41
#